data_AF-A0A6L9W673-F1
#
_entry.id   AF-A0A6L9W673-F1
#
_cell.length_a   1.000
_cell.length_b   1.000
_cell.length_c   1.000
_cell.angle_alpha   90.00
_cell.angle_beta   90.00
_cell.angle_gamma   90.00
#
_symmetry.space_group_name_H-M   'P 1'
#
loop_
_entity.id
_entity.type
_entity.pdbx_description
1 polymer ?
#
loop_
_entity_poly.entity_id
_entity_poly.type
_entity_poly.pdbx_seq_one_letter_code
_entity_poly.pdbx_strand_id
1 'polypeptide(L)'
;MPTGRGEDAALPMQWDKLGLVWTAPEGSGLSGALQPTPVVLGDRIRVFTGCRDAGGASSVWWVDLDAEDPTRVVGEARTPALVAGPEGTFDAAGVVPCAVAPVGGTLRLYYAGYQPPASPAERFRVFSGVATAPAPDPASFTRLRAEPLLRTSADERLFRVVHSLARLDDGTWRCWYGAGHEFRQGRTKLLPVYDIRQMDSPDGLEFPDAGSVAVPLGTPEEHRVGRPYVVRHDGGWRMFFGAGTEDTTYRLTFADSADGTSWRRHDGLLGLDVGPSGWDAEMVAYPAVVTTGAGTFLLYNGNGYGRDGFGVAVLHRSLTLMP
;
A
#
# COMPACT_ATOMS: atom_id res chain seq x y z
N MET A 1 -1.64 -28.15 -37.34
CA MET A 1 -0.57 -27.96 -36.35
C MET A 1 0.19 -26.70 -36.77
N PRO A 2 0.24 -25.61 -35.98
CA PRO A 2 -0.23 -25.41 -34.62
C PRO A 2 -1.52 -24.57 -34.56
N THR A 3 -2.43 -24.97 -33.69
CA THR A 3 -3.60 -24.20 -33.27
C THR A 3 -3.11 -23.00 -32.46
N GLY A 4 -3.32 -21.78 -32.97
CA GLY A 4 -3.21 -20.58 -32.16
C GLY A 4 -4.21 -20.70 -31.02
N ARG A 5 -3.72 -20.96 -29.81
CA ARG A 5 -4.50 -20.65 -28.61
C ARG A 5 -4.67 -19.14 -28.66
N GLY A 6 -5.91 -18.69 -28.87
CA GLY A 6 -6.24 -17.28 -28.66
C GLY A 6 -5.73 -16.90 -27.28
N GLU A 7 -5.04 -15.77 -27.18
CA GLU A 7 -4.81 -15.14 -25.89
C GLU A 7 -6.19 -14.97 -25.25
N ASP A 8 -6.44 -15.70 -24.16
CA ASP A 8 -7.64 -15.49 -23.37
C ASP A 8 -7.56 -14.04 -22.88
N ALA A 9 -8.35 -13.17 -23.50
CA ALA A 9 -8.39 -11.77 -23.12
C ALA A 9 -8.95 -11.72 -21.71
N ALA A 10 -8.15 -11.25 -20.75
CA ALA A 10 -8.59 -11.10 -19.38
C ALA A 10 -9.82 -10.19 -19.34
N LEU A 11 -10.91 -10.69 -18.76
CA LEU A 11 -12.13 -9.91 -18.61
C LEU A 11 -11.95 -8.86 -17.49
N PRO A 12 -12.56 -7.68 -17.61
CA PRO A 12 -12.58 -6.71 -16.53
C PRO A 12 -13.15 -7.30 -15.23
N MET A 13 -12.54 -6.97 -14.10
CA MET A 13 -13.12 -7.27 -12.79
C MET A 13 -14.37 -6.40 -12.57
N GLN A 14 -15.24 -6.81 -11.65
CA GLN A 14 -16.49 -6.09 -11.34
C GLN A 14 -16.57 -5.80 -9.85
N TRP A 15 -16.50 -4.51 -9.51
CA TRP A 15 -16.52 -4.04 -8.14
C TRP A 15 -17.74 -3.16 -7.89
N ASP A 16 -18.40 -3.37 -6.76
CA ASP A 16 -19.39 -2.43 -6.24
C ASP A 16 -18.75 -1.57 -5.16
N LYS A 17 -18.73 -0.26 -5.36
CA LYS A 17 -18.29 0.68 -4.34
C LYS A 17 -19.30 0.74 -3.20
N LEU A 18 -18.85 0.44 -1.99
CA LEU A 18 -19.66 0.51 -0.78
C LEU A 18 -19.61 1.91 -0.14
N GLY A 19 -18.64 2.74 -0.55
CA GLY A 19 -18.53 4.15 -0.15
C GLY A 19 -17.40 4.42 0.83
N LEU A 20 -17.39 5.64 1.37
CA LEU A 20 -16.44 6.08 2.40
C LEU A 20 -16.79 5.40 3.73
N VAL A 21 -15.80 4.81 4.40
CA VAL A 21 -16.03 4.02 5.63
C VAL A 21 -15.50 4.74 6.86
N TRP A 22 -14.27 5.25 6.80
CA TRP A 22 -13.65 5.86 7.98
C TRP A 22 -12.64 6.95 7.63
N THR A 23 -12.52 7.91 8.54
CA THR A 23 -11.55 9.01 8.53
C THR A 23 -11.08 9.29 9.97
N ALA A 24 -10.07 10.13 10.14
CA ALA A 24 -9.53 10.51 11.44
C ALA A 24 -10.64 10.81 12.48
N PRO A 25 -10.50 10.37 13.75
CA PRO A 25 -11.54 10.51 14.76
C PRO A 25 -11.96 11.96 14.97
N GLU A 26 -13.27 12.19 15.14
CA GLU A 26 -13.81 13.52 15.38
C GLU A 26 -13.22 14.15 16.67
N GLY A 27 -12.87 15.43 16.61
CA GLY A 27 -12.31 16.16 17.75
C GLY A 27 -10.85 15.82 18.10
N SER A 28 -10.20 14.90 17.38
CA SER A 28 -8.79 14.52 17.62
C SER A 28 -7.77 15.59 17.18
N GLY A 29 -8.18 16.55 16.35
CA GLY A 29 -7.27 17.49 15.67
C GLY A 29 -6.48 16.84 14.53
N LEU A 30 -6.79 15.59 14.18
CA LEU A 30 -6.20 14.85 13.06
C LEU A 30 -7.08 14.95 11.81
N SER A 31 -6.51 14.60 10.67
CA SER A 31 -7.19 14.61 9.37
C SER A 31 -6.81 13.42 8.49
N GLY A 32 -7.79 12.98 7.70
CA GLY A 32 -7.67 11.92 6.70
C GLY A 32 -7.38 10.54 7.27
N ALA A 33 -7.25 9.57 6.37
CA ALA A 33 -6.85 8.21 6.71
C ALA A 33 -6.09 7.62 5.52
N LEU A 34 -4.77 7.65 5.56
CA LEU A 34 -3.89 7.28 4.46
C LEU A 34 -3.52 5.80 4.46
N GLN A 35 -3.44 5.22 3.26
CA GLN A 35 -2.90 3.88 2.99
C GLN A 35 -3.51 2.81 3.90
N PRO A 36 -4.83 2.55 3.79
CA PRO A 36 -5.48 1.51 4.58
C PRO A 36 -4.71 0.19 4.41
N THR A 37 -4.32 -0.42 5.52
CA THR A 37 -3.48 -1.62 5.56
C THR A 37 -4.16 -2.64 6.49
N PRO A 38 -5.01 -3.52 5.94
CA PRO A 38 -5.86 -4.41 6.70
C PRO A 38 -5.14 -5.67 7.20
N VAL A 39 -5.64 -6.21 8.31
CA VAL A 39 -5.34 -7.54 8.85
C VAL A 39 -6.66 -8.16 9.32
N VAL A 40 -6.95 -9.41 8.92
CA VAL A 40 -8.12 -10.14 9.41
C VAL A 40 -7.80 -10.77 10.75
N LEU A 41 -8.62 -10.46 11.77
CA LEU A 41 -8.46 -10.92 13.15
C LEU A 41 -9.68 -11.76 13.58
N GLY A 42 -10.08 -12.73 12.76
CA GLY A 42 -11.26 -13.55 13.00
C GLY A 42 -12.55 -12.80 12.69
N ASP A 43 -13.15 -12.18 13.70
CA ASP A 43 -14.46 -11.51 13.62
C ASP A 43 -14.42 -10.07 13.08
N ARG A 44 -13.21 -9.51 12.92
CA ARG A 44 -13.01 -8.14 12.47
C ARG A 44 -11.84 -8.00 11.52
N ILE A 45 -11.86 -6.93 10.75
CA ILE A 45 -10.74 -6.47 9.93
C ILE A 45 -10.13 -5.25 10.63
N ARG A 46 -8.92 -5.41 11.18
CA ARG A 46 -8.16 -4.26 11.69
C ARG A 46 -7.47 -3.56 10.53
N VAL A 47 -7.79 -2.30 10.32
CA VAL A 47 -7.19 -1.46 9.28
C VAL A 47 -6.24 -0.46 9.92
N PHE A 48 -4.94 -0.63 9.69
CA PHE A 48 -3.96 0.40 10.03
C PHE A 48 -3.97 1.50 8.98
N THR A 49 -3.89 2.75 9.41
CA THR A 49 -3.93 3.91 8.51
C THR A 49 -3.14 5.09 9.07
N GLY A 50 -2.59 5.94 8.20
CA GLY A 50 -1.91 7.17 8.61
C GLY A 50 -2.92 8.32 8.81
N CYS A 51 -2.90 8.99 9.97
CA CYS A 51 -3.68 10.22 10.18
C CYS A 51 -2.71 11.38 10.38
N ARG A 52 -3.00 12.53 9.76
CA ARG A 52 -2.13 13.70 9.81
C ARG A 52 -2.56 14.69 10.88
N ASP A 53 -1.60 15.25 11.59
CA ASP A 53 -1.82 16.43 12.43
C ASP A 53 -1.94 17.72 11.60
N ALA A 54 -2.14 18.85 12.28
CA ALA A 54 -2.23 20.17 11.65
C ALA A 54 -0.95 20.62 10.92
N GLY A 55 0.21 20.05 11.29
CA GLY A 55 1.49 20.27 10.61
C GLY A 55 1.67 19.37 9.38
N GLY A 56 0.76 18.43 9.14
CA GLY A 56 0.81 17.46 8.06
C GLY A 56 1.63 16.21 8.37
N ALA A 57 2.21 16.10 9.57
CA ALA A 57 2.96 14.93 9.99
C ALA A 57 1.97 13.79 10.30
N SER A 58 2.26 12.60 9.76
CA SER A 58 1.39 11.43 9.93
C SER A 58 1.84 10.56 11.10
N SER A 59 0.89 9.98 11.82
CA SER A 59 1.10 8.83 12.72
C SER A 59 0.21 7.67 12.28
N VAL A 60 0.59 6.44 12.61
CA VAL A 60 -0.24 5.25 12.35
C VAL A 60 -1.30 5.13 13.43
N TRP A 61 -2.55 4.98 13.01
CA TRP A 61 -3.74 4.70 13.81
C TRP A 61 -4.39 3.41 13.28
N TRP A 62 -5.43 2.93 13.95
CA TRP A 62 -6.23 1.82 13.45
C TRP A 62 -7.71 1.98 13.74
N VAL A 63 -8.50 1.31 12.90
CA VAL A 63 -9.94 1.12 13.04
C VAL A 63 -10.25 -0.36 12.80
N ASP A 64 -11.18 -0.92 13.57
CA ASP A 64 -11.70 -2.26 13.40
C ASP A 64 -13.04 -2.19 12.68
N LEU A 65 -13.14 -2.93 11.57
CA LEU A 65 -14.36 -3.09 10.79
C LEU A 65 -14.95 -4.47 11.03
N ASP A 66 -16.27 -4.61 10.98
CA ASP A 66 -16.94 -5.91 11.05
C ASP A 66 -16.49 -6.79 9.86
N ALA A 67 -16.12 -8.05 10.11
CA ALA A 67 -15.60 -8.93 9.05
C ALA A 67 -16.70 -9.41 8.07
N GLU A 68 -17.96 -9.37 8.48
CA GLU A 68 -19.11 -9.73 7.64
C GLU A 68 -19.69 -8.51 6.92
N ASP A 69 -19.48 -7.31 7.45
CA ASP A 69 -19.84 -6.04 6.81
C ASP A 69 -18.76 -4.96 7.04
N PRO A 70 -17.77 -4.85 6.13
CA PRO A 70 -16.66 -3.91 6.29
C PRO A 70 -17.05 -2.44 6.11
N THR A 71 -18.34 -2.12 5.95
CA THR A 71 -18.83 -0.74 6.05
C THR A 71 -19.10 -0.31 7.49
N ARG A 72 -19.14 -1.26 8.43
CA ARG A 72 -19.45 -1.03 9.84
C ARG A 72 -18.18 -0.97 10.69
N VAL A 73 -17.95 0.19 11.30
CA VAL A 73 -16.91 0.38 12.30
C VAL A 73 -17.37 -0.24 13.63
N VAL A 74 -16.56 -1.15 14.18
CA VAL A 74 -16.83 -1.85 15.46
C VAL A 74 -15.85 -1.47 16.58
N GLY A 75 -14.76 -0.77 16.25
CA GLY A 75 -13.82 -0.24 17.22
C GLY A 75 -12.80 0.69 16.56
N GLU A 76 -12.17 1.55 17.35
CA GLU A 76 -11.12 2.44 16.85
C GLU A 76 -10.08 2.78 17.92
N ALA A 77 -8.89 3.15 17.46
CA ALA A 77 -7.76 3.47 18.32
C ALA A 77 -7.99 4.76 19.12
N ARG A 78 -7.70 4.71 20.42
CA ARG A 78 -7.67 5.91 21.30
C ARG A 78 -6.30 6.58 21.33
N THR A 79 -5.26 5.85 20.94
CA THR A 79 -3.87 6.30 20.89
C THR A 79 -3.23 5.79 19.61
N PRO A 80 -2.23 6.50 19.06
CA PRO A 80 -1.55 6.06 17.83
C PRO A 80 -0.87 4.71 18.05
N ALA A 81 -0.94 3.86 17.03
CA ALA A 81 -0.23 2.60 16.97
C ALA A 81 1.28 2.80 16.76
N LEU A 82 1.68 3.83 16.01
CA LEU A 82 3.08 4.21 15.82
C LEU A 82 3.14 5.71 15.52
N VAL A 83 3.88 6.47 16.33
CA VAL A 83 4.13 7.90 16.10
C VAL A 83 5.40 8.10 15.27
N ALA A 84 5.66 9.32 14.79
CA ALA A 84 6.92 9.69 14.13
C ALA A 84 8.16 9.38 14.99
N GLY A 85 9.30 9.19 14.33
CA GLY A 85 10.58 9.00 15.02
C GLY A 85 11.09 10.29 15.65
N PRO A 86 12.10 10.20 16.54
CA PRO A 86 12.75 11.39 17.08
C PRO A 86 13.47 12.18 15.98
N GLU A 87 13.72 13.47 16.22
CA GLU A 87 14.45 14.32 15.27
C GLU A 87 15.78 13.69 14.84
N GLY A 88 16.08 13.74 13.54
CA GLY A 88 17.28 13.15 12.94
C GLY A 88 17.09 11.71 12.43
N THR A 89 15.99 11.02 12.75
CA THR A 89 15.70 9.72 12.13
C THR A 89 15.03 9.87 10.76
N PHE A 90 15.05 8.79 9.97
CA PHE A 90 14.48 8.78 8.62
C PHE A 90 12.94 8.93 8.59
N ASP A 91 12.29 8.73 9.72
CA ASP A 91 10.84 8.73 9.91
C ASP A 91 10.35 9.86 10.83
N ALA A 92 11.18 10.88 11.04
CA ALA A 92 10.90 12.00 11.94
C ALA A 92 9.80 12.95 11.42
N ALA A 93 9.57 13.03 10.11
CA ALA A 93 8.51 13.88 9.52
C ALA A 93 7.16 13.17 9.38
N GLY A 94 7.05 11.95 9.90
CA GLY A 94 5.81 11.18 9.93
C GLY A 94 5.97 9.77 9.40
N VAL A 95 5.00 8.94 9.78
CA VAL A 95 4.92 7.51 9.44
C VAL A 95 3.57 7.14 8.88
N VAL A 96 3.56 6.20 7.92
CA VAL A 96 2.34 5.63 7.31
C VAL A 96 2.49 4.12 7.18
N PRO A 97 1.43 3.32 7.43
CA PRO A 97 1.51 1.88 7.35
C PRO A 97 1.59 1.42 5.88
N CYS A 98 2.32 0.34 5.64
CA CYS A 98 2.53 -0.21 4.29
C CYS A 98 2.24 -1.70 4.21
N ALA A 99 2.74 -2.52 5.13
CA ALA A 99 2.38 -3.93 5.15
C ALA A 99 2.36 -4.44 6.58
N VAL A 100 1.51 -5.44 6.85
CA VAL A 100 1.50 -6.14 8.12
C VAL A 100 1.64 -7.63 7.85
N ALA A 101 2.64 -8.26 8.45
CA ALA A 101 2.93 -9.68 8.24
C ALA A 101 3.00 -10.42 9.58
N PRO A 102 2.33 -11.58 9.72
CA PRO A 102 2.46 -12.42 10.89
C PRO A 102 3.81 -13.14 10.91
N VAL A 103 4.51 -13.08 12.03
CA VAL A 103 5.81 -13.73 12.25
C VAL A 103 5.90 -14.28 13.67
N GLY A 104 5.87 -15.59 13.83
CA GLY A 104 6.17 -16.26 15.10
C GLY A 104 5.34 -15.78 16.30
N GLY A 105 4.03 -15.53 16.11
CA GLY A 105 3.13 -15.02 17.16
C GLY A 105 3.15 -13.50 17.36
N THR A 106 3.94 -12.78 16.55
CA THR A 106 3.94 -11.31 16.47
C THR A 106 3.43 -10.86 15.11
N LEU A 107 3.06 -9.58 14.99
CA LEU A 107 2.91 -8.90 13.71
C LEU A 107 4.09 -7.96 13.51
N ARG A 108 4.63 -7.96 12.29
CA ARG A 108 5.55 -6.92 11.84
C ARG A 108 4.79 -5.92 10.99
N LEU A 109 4.84 -4.65 11.39
CA LEU A 109 4.42 -3.52 10.58
C LEU A 109 5.64 -3.00 9.81
N TYR A 110 5.55 -3.07 8.50
CA TYR A 110 6.41 -2.34 7.56
C TYR A 110 5.73 -1.01 7.27
N TYR A 111 6.47 0.08 7.40
CA TYR A 111 5.94 1.44 7.29
C TYR A 111 6.85 2.32 6.43
N ALA A 112 6.27 3.35 5.82
CA ALA A 112 7.03 4.42 5.20
C ALA A 112 7.33 5.50 6.25
N GLY A 113 8.62 5.81 6.43
CA GLY A 113 9.10 6.94 7.21
C GLY A 113 9.46 8.09 6.28
N TYR A 114 8.87 9.26 6.54
CA TYR A 114 9.12 10.47 5.76
C TYR A 114 10.24 11.29 6.37
N GLN A 115 11.13 11.77 5.49
CA GLN A 115 12.10 12.79 5.83
C GLN A 115 11.65 14.17 5.32
N PRO A 116 12.05 15.25 6.00
CA PRO A 116 11.96 16.58 5.43
C PRO A 116 12.69 16.62 4.08
N PRO A 117 12.16 17.36 3.09
CA PRO A 117 12.82 17.51 1.81
C PRO A 117 14.18 18.23 1.98
N ALA A 118 15.19 17.79 1.24
CA ALA A 118 16.53 18.39 1.31
C ALA A 118 16.61 19.79 0.65
N SER A 119 15.59 20.19 -0.10
CA SER A 119 15.49 21.51 -0.73
C SER A 119 14.02 21.88 -0.95
N PRO A 120 13.69 23.18 -1.16
CA PRO A 120 12.31 23.59 -1.45
C PRO A 120 11.69 22.97 -2.71
N ALA A 121 12.52 22.50 -3.65
CA ALA A 121 12.07 21.85 -4.87
C ALA A 121 11.76 20.36 -4.64
N GLU A 122 12.45 19.72 -3.70
CA GLU A 122 12.23 18.32 -3.33
C GLU A 122 10.92 18.22 -2.53
N ARG A 123 10.07 17.24 -2.87
CA ARG A 123 8.77 17.12 -2.19
C ARG A 123 8.84 16.24 -0.94
N PHE A 124 9.64 15.18 -0.98
CA PHE A 124 9.83 14.23 0.12
C PHE A 124 10.96 13.25 -0.22
N ARG A 125 11.52 12.64 0.81
CA ARG A 125 12.19 11.33 0.73
C ARG A 125 11.45 10.37 1.64
N VAL A 126 11.42 9.10 1.27
CA VAL A 126 10.66 8.11 2.02
C VAL A 126 11.37 6.76 2.00
N PHE A 127 11.57 6.20 3.19
CA PHE A 127 12.27 4.93 3.39
C PHE A 127 11.47 3.99 4.27
N SER A 128 11.71 2.71 4.09
CA SER A 128 11.04 1.67 4.89
C SER A 128 11.53 1.68 6.31
N GLY A 129 10.63 1.53 7.27
CA GLY A 129 10.92 1.10 8.63
C GLY A 129 10.21 -0.20 8.95
N VAL A 130 10.55 -0.78 10.10
CA VAL A 130 9.87 -1.98 10.62
C VAL A 130 9.66 -1.86 12.13
N ALA A 131 8.47 -2.25 12.57
CA ALA A 131 8.05 -2.29 13.96
C ALA A 131 7.30 -3.59 14.26
N THR A 132 7.18 -3.99 15.52
CA THR A 132 6.54 -5.23 15.94
C THR A 132 5.49 -5.02 17.02
N ALA A 133 4.45 -5.86 17.02
CA ALA A 133 3.42 -5.92 18.04
C ALA A 133 3.03 -7.39 18.31
N PRO A 134 2.50 -7.74 19.50
CA PRO A 134 1.86 -9.03 19.72
C PRO A 134 0.68 -9.24 18.76
N ALA A 135 0.54 -10.45 18.20
CA ALA A 135 -0.48 -10.74 17.19
C ALA A 135 -1.94 -10.79 17.67
N PRO A 136 -2.27 -11.21 18.92
CA PRO A 136 -3.68 -11.36 19.32
C PRO A 136 -4.50 -10.06 19.27
N ASP A 137 -3.86 -8.93 19.58
CA ASP A 137 -4.48 -7.61 19.54
C ASP A 137 -3.41 -6.52 19.33
N PRO A 138 -3.01 -6.26 18.08
CA PRO A 138 -1.94 -5.31 17.76
C PRO A 138 -2.43 -3.87 17.89
N ALA A 139 -2.43 -3.33 19.12
CA ALA A 139 -2.88 -1.96 19.39
C ALA A 139 -1.78 -0.90 19.18
N SER A 140 -0.52 -1.26 19.43
CA SER A 140 0.65 -0.39 19.30
C SER A 140 1.89 -1.19 18.90
N PHE A 141 2.78 -0.56 18.13
CA PHE A 141 4.01 -1.17 17.62
C PHE A 141 5.26 -0.54 18.21
N THR A 142 6.26 -1.38 18.47
CA THR A 142 7.60 -0.97 18.87
C THR A 142 8.55 -1.12 17.69
N ARG A 143 9.27 -0.05 17.33
CA ARG A 143 10.30 -0.09 16.28
C ARG A 143 11.33 -1.17 16.57
N LEU A 144 11.71 -1.95 15.56
CA LEU A 144 12.77 -2.95 15.72
C LEU A 144 14.17 -2.34 15.57
N ARG A 145 14.29 -1.24 14.81
CA ARG A 145 15.54 -0.50 14.60
C ARG A 145 15.28 0.98 14.32
N ALA A 146 16.30 1.81 14.51
CA ALA A 146 16.24 3.25 14.29
C ALA A 146 16.60 3.63 12.84
N GLU A 147 17.41 2.82 12.19
CA GLU A 147 17.83 2.98 10.80
C GLU A 147 16.75 2.50 9.83
N PRO A 148 16.73 3.03 8.59
CA PRO A 148 15.91 2.48 7.53
C PRO A 148 16.06 0.96 7.40
N LEU A 149 14.94 0.28 7.19
CA LEU A 149 14.91 -1.15 6.88
C LEU A 149 15.69 -1.43 5.60
N LEU A 150 15.48 -0.65 4.55
CA LEU A 150 16.19 -0.79 3.30
C LEU A 150 17.30 0.26 3.23
N ARG A 151 18.54 -0.17 3.01
CA ARG A 151 19.68 0.73 2.79
C ARG A 151 19.45 1.55 1.51
N THR A 152 20.05 2.73 1.37
CA THR A 152 19.98 3.43 0.09
C THR A 152 20.98 2.83 -0.90
N SER A 153 20.59 2.77 -2.18
CA SER A 153 21.48 2.39 -3.29
C SER A 153 21.44 3.47 -4.37
N ALA A 154 22.38 3.44 -5.32
CA ALA A 154 22.55 4.52 -6.30
C ALA A 154 21.26 4.82 -7.10
N ASP A 155 20.55 3.76 -7.50
CA ASP A 155 19.35 3.81 -8.34
C ASP A 155 18.04 3.85 -7.53
N GLU A 156 18.12 3.88 -6.19
CA GLU A 156 16.97 3.85 -5.26
C GLU A 156 17.20 4.79 -4.07
N ARG A 157 17.83 5.95 -4.31
CA ARG A 157 18.32 6.85 -3.26
C ARG A 157 17.27 7.76 -2.63
N LEU A 158 16.10 7.92 -3.26
CA LEU A 158 15.07 8.88 -2.82
C LEU A 158 13.85 8.18 -2.22
N PHE A 159 13.45 7.07 -2.82
CA PHE A 159 12.27 6.31 -2.44
C PHE A 159 12.67 4.84 -2.36
N ARG A 160 12.43 4.20 -1.20
CA ARG A 160 12.66 2.76 -1.03
C ARG A 160 11.73 2.18 0.05
N VAL A 161 10.49 1.89 -0.34
CA VAL A 161 9.39 1.57 0.60
C VAL A 161 8.77 0.20 0.32
N VAL A 162 8.95 -0.73 1.26
CA VAL A 162 8.27 -2.03 1.28
C VAL A 162 6.78 -1.82 1.44
N HIS A 163 6.00 -2.35 0.49
CA HIS A 163 4.55 -2.19 0.45
C HIS A 163 3.79 -3.50 0.51
N SER A 164 4.44 -4.63 0.19
CA SER A 164 3.89 -5.98 0.37
C SER A 164 5.03 -6.95 0.61
N LEU A 165 4.77 -7.96 1.46
CA LEU A 165 5.63 -9.12 1.56
C LEU A 165 4.78 -10.38 1.69
N ALA A 166 5.30 -11.48 1.17
CA ALA A 166 4.75 -12.81 1.36
C ALA A 166 5.86 -13.78 1.75
N ARG A 167 5.54 -14.71 2.63
CA ARG A 167 6.44 -15.81 2.96
C ARG A 167 6.19 -16.96 1.99
N LEU A 168 7.22 -17.39 1.28
CA LEU A 168 7.16 -18.47 0.31
C LEU A 168 7.21 -19.84 0.99
N ASP A 169 6.86 -20.89 0.23
CA ASP A 169 6.78 -22.27 0.74
C ASP A 169 8.15 -22.80 1.21
N ASP A 170 9.26 -22.27 0.68
CA ASP A 170 10.63 -22.57 1.11
C ASP A 170 11.09 -21.77 2.35
N GLY A 171 10.20 -20.93 2.89
CA GLY A 171 10.43 -20.12 4.08
C GLY A 171 11.04 -18.74 3.82
N THR A 172 11.49 -18.46 2.59
CA THR A 172 12.00 -17.13 2.19
C THR A 172 10.88 -16.10 2.15
N TRP A 173 11.24 -14.83 2.22
CA TRP A 173 10.33 -13.70 2.11
C TRP A 173 10.50 -13.03 0.77
N ARG A 174 9.44 -12.95 -0.01
CA ARG A 174 9.39 -12.09 -1.19
C ARG A 174 8.79 -10.74 -0.83
N CYS A 175 9.43 -9.68 -1.28
CA CYS A 175 9.03 -8.30 -1.03
C CYS A 175 8.77 -7.56 -2.33
N TRP A 176 7.69 -6.78 -2.37
CA TRP A 176 7.40 -5.81 -3.43
C TRP A 176 7.36 -4.41 -2.85
N TYR A 177 8.12 -3.51 -3.47
CA TYR A 177 8.44 -2.21 -2.90
C TYR A 177 8.45 -1.12 -3.97
N GLY A 178 8.11 0.10 -3.57
CA GLY A 178 8.23 1.27 -4.43
C GLY A 178 9.65 1.81 -4.37
N ALA A 179 10.25 2.09 -5.52
CA ALA A 179 11.63 2.52 -5.59
C ALA A 179 11.86 3.61 -6.65
N GLY A 180 12.78 4.52 -6.35
CA GLY A 180 13.21 5.52 -7.33
C GLY A 180 14.29 6.45 -6.81
N HIS A 181 14.88 7.21 -7.74
CA HIS A 181 16.07 8.01 -7.47
C HIS A 181 16.03 9.40 -8.07
N GLU A 182 14.98 9.78 -8.80
CA GLU A 182 14.91 11.08 -9.45
C GLU A 182 13.57 11.79 -9.26
N PHE A 183 13.64 13.09 -9.51
CA PHE A 183 12.49 13.94 -9.74
C PHE A 183 12.58 14.49 -11.15
N ARG A 184 11.47 14.43 -11.89
CA ARG A 184 11.35 15.01 -13.23
C ARG A 184 10.65 16.36 -13.14
N GLN A 185 11.13 17.35 -13.90
CA GLN A 185 10.44 18.63 -14.00
C GLN A 185 9.12 18.45 -14.74
N GLY A 186 8.00 18.68 -14.04
CA GLY A 186 6.67 18.83 -14.64
C GLY A 186 6.39 20.29 -15.01
N ARG A 187 5.13 20.61 -15.35
CA ARG A 187 4.73 21.97 -15.78
C ARG A 187 4.99 23.04 -14.72
N THR A 188 4.75 22.72 -13.45
CA THR A 188 4.83 23.69 -12.34
C THR A 188 5.64 23.20 -11.14
N LYS A 189 6.01 21.91 -11.12
CA LYS A 189 6.61 21.26 -9.95
C LYS A 189 7.46 20.07 -10.36
N LEU A 190 8.37 19.69 -9.47
CA LEU A 190 9.05 18.39 -9.55
C LEU A 190 8.07 17.25 -9.27
N LEU A 191 8.11 16.24 -10.13
CA LEU A 191 7.34 15.00 -10.06
C LEU A 191 8.25 13.87 -9.59
N PRO A 192 7.94 13.16 -8.50
CA PRO A 192 8.73 12.00 -8.10
C PRO A 192 8.60 10.91 -9.17
N VAL A 193 9.72 10.28 -9.52
CA VAL A 193 9.75 9.16 -10.47
C VAL A 193 10.04 7.86 -9.72
N TYR A 194 9.09 6.93 -9.75
CA TYR A 194 9.27 5.62 -9.12
C TYR A 194 8.42 4.53 -9.78
N ASP A 195 8.97 3.32 -9.73
CA ASP A 195 8.38 2.08 -10.21
C ASP A 195 8.22 1.07 -9.06
N ILE A 196 7.68 -0.11 -9.39
CA ILE A 196 7.58 -1.23 -8.44
C ILE A 196 8.70 -2.21 -8.72
N ARG A 197 9.44 -2.54 -7.66
CA ARG A 197 10.54 -3.49 -7.68
C ARG A 197 10.27 -4.64 -6.71
N GLN A 198 11.07 -5.69 -6.83
CA GLN A 198 10.99 -6.87 -5.99
C GLN A 198 12.35 -7.40 -5.60
N MET A 199 12.40 -8.07 -4.46
CA MET A 199 13.58 -8.76 -3.95
C MET A 199 13.17 -9.82 -2.93
N ASP A 200 14.04 -10.80 -2.77
CA ASP A 200 13.87 -11.85 -1.77
C ASP A 200 14.76 -11.58 -0.54
N SER A 201 14.29 -12.04 0.61
CA SER A 201 14.91 -11.89 1.91
C SER A 201 14.83 -13.21 2.68
N PRO A 202 15.86 -13.59 3.45
CA PRO A 202 15.81 -14.81 4.25
C PRO A 202 14.80 -14.71 5.41
N ASP A 203 14.53 -13.50 5.91
CA ASP A 203 13.81 -13.31 7.18
C ASP A 203 12.84 -12.12 7.18
N GLY A 204 12.74 -11.37 6.07
CA GLY A 204 11.94 -10.16 5.95
C GLY A 204 12.52 -8.95 6.68
N LEU A 205 13.80 -8.99 7.10
CA LEU A 205 14.51 -7.91 7.78
C LEU A 205 15.83 -7.54 7.07
N GLU A 206 16.50 -8.53 6.51
CA GLU A 206 17.74 -8.37 5.75
C GLU A 206 17.45 -8.47 4.24
N PHE A 207 17.85 -7.45 3.50
CA PHE A 207 17.52 -7.30 2.07
C PHE A 207 18.78 -6.97 1.26
N PRO A 208 18.84 -7.37 -0.01
CA PRO A 208 19.93 -6.98 -0.90
C PRO A 208 19.92 -5.47 -1.20
N ASP A 209 21.06 -4.95 -1.67
CA ASP A 209 21.23 -3.53 -1.98
C ASP A 209 20.38 -3.05 -3.16
N ALA A 210 19.97 -3.96 -4.05
CA ALA A 210 19.08 -3.67 -5.17
C ALA A 210 18.12 -4.82 -5.43
N GLY A 211 16.90 -4.48 -5.86
CA GLY A 211 15.92 -5.43 -6.37
C GLY A 211 15.81 -5.36 -7.89
N SER A 212 15.05 -6.28 -8.47
CA SER A 212 14.69 -6.25 -9.89
C SER A 212 13.38 -5.49 -10.12
N VAL A 213 13.21 -4.89 -11.29
CA VAL A 213 11.94 -4.23 -11.65
C VAL A 213 10.87 -5.29 -11.81
N ALA A 214 9.77 -5.15 -11.07
CA ALA A 214 8.61 -6.02 -11.15
C ALA A 214 7.55 -5.43 -12.08
N VAL A 215 7.22 -4.14 -11.91
CA VAL A 215 6.32 -3.41 -12.79
C VAL A 215 6.94 -2.06 -13.13
N PRO A 216 7.36 -1.84 -14.40
CA PRO A 216 7.91 -0.57 -14.84
C PRO A 216 6.81 0.49 -15.05
N LEU A 217 7.26 1.73 -15.28
CA LEU A 217 6.41 2.75 -15.88
C LEU A 217 5.93 2.28 -17.27
N GLY A 218 4.64 2.37 -17.52
CA GLY A 218 3.98 1.87 -18.73
C GLY A 218 4.02 2.85 -19.90
N THR A 219 4.21 4.15 -19.63
CA THR A 219 4.31 5.21 -20.66
C THR A 219 5.37 6.24 -20.25
N PRO A 220 5.93 7.03 -21.20
CA PRO A 220 6.84 8.12 -20.88
C PRO A 220 6.25 9.18 -19.95
N GLU A 221 4.94 9.41 -20.02
CA GLU A 221 4.22 10.42 -19.21
C GLU A 221 3.96 9.92 -17.78
N GLU A 222 3.87 8.61 -17.59
CA GLU A 222 3.78 8.01 -16.26
C GLU A 222 5.04 8.33 -15.47
N HIS A 223 4.84 8.74 -14.22
CA HIS A 223 5.97 9.04 -13.33
C HIS A 223 5.83 8.32 -11.99
N ARG A 224 4.70 7.67 -11.72
CA ARG A 224 4.48 7.00 -10.44
C ARG A 224 3.68 5.73 -10.65
N VAL A 225 4.32 4.61 -10.35
CA VAL A 225 3.71 3.30 -10.22
C VAL A 225 4.08 2.80 -8.83
N GLY A 226 3.10 2.68 -7.94
CA GLY A 226 3.44 2.45 -6.53
C GLY A 226 2.28 1.98 -5.67
N ARG A 227 2.62 1.81 -4.39
CA ARG A 227 1.80 1.11 -3.40
C ARG A 227 1.31 -0.26 -3.92
N PRO A 228 2.23 -1.18 -4.31
CA PRO A 228 1.84 -2.53 -4.64
C PRO A 228 1.23 -3.21 -3.43
N TYR A 229 0.07 -3.82 -3.64
CA TYR A 229 -0.59 -4.71 -2.71
C TYR A 229 -0.72 -6.09 -3.36
N VAL A 230 0.12 -7.01 -2.90
CA VAL A 230 0.27 -8.33 -3.51
C VAL A 230 -0.46 -9.38 -2.69
N VAL A 231 -1.28 -10.19 -3.37
CA VAL A 231 -1.98 -11.32 -2.78
C VAL A 231 -1.67 -12.59 -3.58
N ARG A 232 -1.56 -13.71 -2.88
CA ARG A 232 -1.55 -15.04 -3.48
C ARG A 232 -3.00 -15.54 -3.57
N HIS A 233 -3.37 -16.16 -4.68
CA HIS A 233 -4.66 -16.79 -4.87
C HIS A 233 -4.50 -18.12 -5.61
N ASP A 234 -5.57 -18.88 -5.74
CA ASP A 234 -5.62 -20.18 -6.43
C ASP A 234 -4.98 -20.22 -7.83
N GLY A 235 -5.02 -19.11 -8.57
CA GLY A 235 -4.45 -18.94 -9.90
C GLY A 235 -3.04 -18.34 -9.94
N GLY A 236 -2.38 -18.14 -8.80
CA GLY A 236 -1.03 -17.57 -8.71
C GLY A 236 -0.98 -16.33 -7.82
N TRP A 237 -0.44 -15.24 -8.36
CA TRP A 237 -0.23 -13.98 -7.66
C TRP A 237 -0.89 -12.84 -8.40
N ARG A 238 -1.47 -11.91 -7.64
CA ARG A 238 -2.01 -10.66 -8.15
C ARG A 238 -1.46 -9.47 -7.37
N MET A 239 -0.97 -8.47 -8.09
CA MET A 239 -0.50 -7.21 -7.54
C MET A 239 -1.48 -6.11 -7.94
N PHE A 240 -2.16 -5.51 -6.95
CA PHE A 240 -2.94 -4.28 -7.14
C PHE A 240 -2.04 -3.07 -6.89
N PHE A 241 -2.13 -2.04 -7.72
CA PHE A 241 -1.29 -0.86 -7.53
C PHE A 241 -1.91 0.40 -8.14
N GLY A 242 -1.38 1.54 -7.74
CA GLY A 242 -1.73 2.84 -8.33
C GLY A 242 -0.73 3.24 -9.41
N ALA A 243 -1.23 3.80 -10.50
CA ALA A 243 -0.47 4.41 -11.58
C ALA A 243 -0.93 5.87 -11.79
N GLY A 244 -0.04 6.75 -12.25
CA GLY A 244 -0.42 8.14 -12.54
C GLY A 244 0.60 8.94 -13.35
N THR A 245 0.08 9.97 -14.02
CA THR A 245 0.82 10.94 -14.82
C THR A 245 0.71 12.32 -14.17
N GLU A 246 1.21 13.36 -14.85
CA GLU A 246 0.96 14.74 -14.41
C GLU A 246 -0.50 15.17 -14.64
N ASP A 247 -1.14 14.68 -15.71
CA ASP A 247 -2.52 15.01 -16.08
C ASP A 247 -3.54 14.13 -15.37
N THR A 248 -3.18 12.90 -15.06
CA THR A 248 -4.04 11.92 -14.41
C THR A 248 -3.49 11.62 -13.02
N THR A 249 -4.30 11.88 -12.00
CA THR A 249 -3.96 11.47 -10.62
C THR A 249 -3.91 9.94 -10.51
N TYR A 250 -3.71 9.40 -9.31
CA TYR A 250 -3.71 7.94 -9.16
C TYR A 250 -5.00 7.31 -9.70
N ARG A 251 -4.80 6.28 -10.51
CA ARG A 251 -5.79 5.29 -10.93
C ARG A 251 -5.29 3.92 -10.54
N LEU A 252 -6.22 3.06 -10.14
CA LEU A 252 -5.89 1.71 -9.72
C LEU A 252 -5.88 0.78 -10.94
N THR A 253 -4.95 -0.15 -10.93
CA THR A 253 -4.77 -1.20 -11.93
C THR A 253 -4.21 -2.45 -11.23
N PHE A 254 -3.96 -3.52 -11.97
CA PHE A 254 -3.33 -4.71 -11.42
C PHE A 254 -2.38 -5.40 -12.41
N ALA A 255 -1.59 -6.34 -11.90
CA ALA A 255 -0.79 -7.26 -12.68
C ALA A 255 -0.92 -8.68 -12.11
N ASP A 256 -0.87 -9.69 -12.97
CA ASP A 256 -0.89 -11.10 -12.59
C ASP A 256 0.49 -11.75 -12.81
N SER A 257 0.81 -12.73 -11.99
CA SER A 257 2.03 -13.53 -12.08
C SER A 257 1.77 -14.97 -11.65
N ALA A 258 2.32 -15.93 -12.38
CA ALA A 258 2.25 -17.34 -11.99
C ALA A 258 3.23 -17.68 -10.84
N ASP A 259 4.34 -16.94 -10.74
CA ASP A 259 5.47 -17.26 -9.85
C ASP A 259 5.80 -16.14 -8.84
N GLY A 260 5.11 -14.99 -8.94
CA GLY A 260 5.32 -13.82 -8.09
C GLY A 260 6.55 -12.99 -8.47
N THR A 261 7.20 -13.30 -9.60
CA THR A 261 8.38 -12.59 -10.12
C THR A 261 8.18 -12.01 -11.52
N SER A 262 7.47 -12.73 -12.38
CA SER A 262 7.21 -12.33 -13.77
C SER A 262 5.79 -11.78 -13.87
N TRP A 263 5.66 -10.47 -14.05
CA TRP A 263 4.37 -9.78 -13.95
C TRP A 263 3.83 -9.34 -15.31
N ARG A 264 2.54 -9.59 -15.54
CA ARG A 264 1.79 -9.09 -16.69
C ARG A 264 0.81 -8.02 -16.23
N ARG A 265 1.01 -6.77 -16.66
CA ARG A 265 0.15 -5.62 -16.34
C ARG A 265 -1.18 -5.66 -17.11
N HIS A 266 -2.27 -5.27 -16.44
CA HIS A 266 -3.65 -5.35 -16.92
C HIS A 266 -4.39 -4.01 -16.80
N ASP A 267 -3.86 -2.97 -17.47
CA ASP A 267 -4.45 -1.63 -17.44
C ASP A 267 -5.86 -1.58 -17.99
N GLY A 268 -6.73 -0.82 -17.30
CA GLY A 268 -8.14 -0.69 -17.65
C GLY A 268 -9.02 -1.89 -17.29
N LEU A 269 -8.46 -2.99 -16.78
CA LEU A 269 -9.21 -4.20 -16.46
C LEU A 269 -9.58 -4.33 -14.97
N LEU A 270 -9.10 -3.42 -14.10
CA LEU A 270 -9.47 -3.47 -12.69
C LEU A 270 -10.97 -3.24 -12.47
N GLY A 271 -11.66 -2.52 -13.36
CA GLY A 271 -13.10 -2.29 -13.24
C GLY A 271 -13.52 -1.41 -12.04
N LEU A 272 -12.59 -0.63 -11.49
CA LEU A 272 -12.85 0.39 -10.48
C LEU A 272 -12.12 1.68 -10.86
N ASP A 273 -12.89 2.74 -11.10
CA ASP A 273 -12.39 4.08 -11.46
C ASP A 273 -13.01 5.13 -10.51
N VAL A 274 -12.66 6.40 -10.69
CA VAL A 274 -13.19 7.52 -9.90
C VAL A 274 -14.72 7.62 -9.98
N GLY A 275 -15.33 8.10 -8.90
CA GLY A 275 -16.76 8.38 -8.87
C GLY A 275 -17.14 9.59 -9.74
N PRO A 276 -18.42 9.76 -10.10
CA PRO A 276 -18.89 10.96 -10.81
C PRO A 276 -18.84 12.23 -9.93
N SER A 277 -18.83 12.07 -8.61
CA SER A 277 -18.78 13.13 -7.61
C SER A 277 -18.39 12.58 -6.23
N GLY A 278 -17.94 13.42 -5.31
CA GLY A 278 -17.69 13.04 -3.92
C GLY A 278 -16.22 12.77 -3.60
N TRP A 279 -16.00 11.99 -2.54
CA TRP A 279 -14.70 11.79 -1.88
C TRP A 279 -13.65 11.08 -2.76
N ASP A 280 -14.06 10.35 -3.81
CA ASP A 280 -13.19 9.59 -4.71
C ASP A 280 -13.38 9.96 -6.19
N ALA A 281 -13.85 11.18 -6.49
CA ALA A 281 -14.16 11.63 -7.84
C ALA A 281 -12.94 12.11 -8.66
N GLU A 282 -11.82 12.41 -8.01
CA GLU A 282 -10.60 12.88 -8.66
C GLU A 282 -9.52 11.80 -8.70
N MET A 283 -9.48 10.94 -7.67
CA MET A 283 -8.42 9.96 -7.44
C MET A 283 -8.98 8.68 -6.82
N VAL A 284 -8.44 7.53 -7.25
CA VAL A 284 -8.53 6.26 -6.53
C VAL A 284 -7.11 5.71 -6.36
N ALA A 285 -6.68 5.51 -5.11
CA ALA A 285 -5.29 5.27 -4.78
C ALA A 285 -5.13 4.26 -3.64
N TYR A 286 -3.90 3.76 -3.49
CA TYR A 286 -3.44 2.98 -2.35
C TYR A 286 -4.33 1.76 -2.04
N PRO A 287 -4.36 0.79 -2.96
CA PRO A 287 -5.21 -0.37 -2.82
C PRO A 287 -4.73 -1.25 -1.67
N ALA A 288 -5.68 -1.87 -0.98
CA ALA A 288 -5.43 -3.01 -0.13
C ALA A 288 -6.57 -4.01 -0.22
N VAL A 289 -6.25 -5.27 -0.47
CA VAL A 289 -7.24 -6.33 -0.70
C VAL A 289 -7.27 -7.30 0.46
N VAL A 290 -8.48 -7.64 0.90
CA VAL A 290 -8.71 -8.59 1.99
C VAL A 290 -9.87 -9.51 1.63
N THR A 291 -9.85 -10.74 2.14
CA THR A 291 -10.97 -11.68 1.98
C THR A 291 -11.41 -12.18 3.34
N THR A 292 -12.72 -12.20 3.56
CA THR A 292 -13.39 -12.77 4.75
C THR A 292 -14.42 -13.80 4.29
N GLY A 293 -15.23 -14.33 5.21
CA GLY A 293 -16.38 -15.18 4.86
C GLY A 293 -17.41 -14.48 3.98
N ALA A 294 -17.55 -13.16 4.10
CA ALA A 294 -18.52 -12.37 3.35
C ALA A 294 -18.08 -12.02 1.92
N GLY A 295 -16.79 -12.08 1.61
CA GLY A 295 -16.29 -11.81 0.25
C GLY A 295 -14.89 -11.22 0.19
N THR A 296 -14.51 -10.78 -1.01
CA THR A 296 -13.26 -10.06 -1.25
C THR A 296 -13.51 -8.57 -1.35
N PHE A 297 -12.78 -7.79 -0.56
CA PHE A 297 -12.94 -6.36 -0.42
C PHE A 297 -11.65 -5.64 -0.83
N LEU A 298 -11.81 -4.51 -1.52
CA LEU A 298 -10.76 -3.55 -1.81
C LEU A 298 -10.97 -2.32 -0.92
N LEU A 299 -10.04 -2.08 -0.02
CA LEU A 299 -9.90 -0.82 0.68
C LEU A 299 -9.06 0.13 -0.19
N TYR A 300 -9.49 1.38 -0.32
CA TYR A 300 -8.78 2.36 -1.14
C TYR A 300 -8.99 3.78 -0.65
N ASN A 301 -8.04 4.65 -0.99
CA ASN A 301 -8.14 6.08 -0.75
C ASN A 301 -8.72 6.82 -1.95
N GLY A 302 -9.48 7.87 -1.67
CA GLY A 302 -10.00 8.80 -2.64
C GLY A 302 -9.09 10.02 -2.84
N ASN A 303 -9.73 11.17 -3.02
CA ASN A 303 -9.12 12.46 -3.32
C ASN A 303 -8.06 12.88 -2.30
N GLY A 304 -7.06 13.64 -2.77
CA GLY A 304 -6.04 14.22 -1.91
C GLY A 304 -5.25 13.20 -1.10
N TYR A 305 -5.05 11.99 -1.63
CA TYR A 305 -4.33 10.91 -0.96
C TYR A 305 -5.02 10.45 0.35
N GLY A 306 -6.35 10.37 0.35
CA GLY A 306 -7.13 9.98 1.54
C GLY A 306 -7.46 11.15 2.46
N ARG A 307 -7.60 12.37 1.91
CA ARG A 307 -8.00 13.57 2.66
C ARG A 307 -9.29 13.34 3.44
N ASP A 308 -10.26 12.71 2.78
CA ASP A 308 -11.58 12.45 3.34
C ASP A 308 -11.63 11.09 4.09
N GLY A 309 -10.57 10.29 4.01
CA GLY A 309 -10.48 8.96 4.60
C GLY A 309 -10.21 7.84 3.59
N PHE A 310 -10.66 6.64 3.91
CA PHE A 310 -10.69 5.49 2.98
C PHE A 310 -12.10 4.92 2.85
N GLY A 311 -12.35 4.29 1.71
CA GLY A 311 -13.59 3.57 1.44
C GLY A 311 -13.33 2.12 1.05
N VAL A 312 -14.43 1.41 0.81
CA VAL A 312 -14.45 -0.02 0.49
C VAL A 312 -15.21 -0.27 -0.80
N ALA A 313 -14.73 -1.22 -1.59
CA ALA A 313 -15.49 -1.85 -2.66
C ALA A 313 -15.50 -3.37 -2.49
N VAL A 314 -16.54 -4.04 -2.96
CA VAL A 314 -16.67 -5.50 -2.92
C VAL A 314 -16.58 -6.08 -4.33
N LEU A 315 -15.83 -7.17 -4.48
CA LEU A 315 -15.67 -7.88 -5.74
C LEU A 315 -16.83 -8.84 -5.96
N HIS A 316 -17.48 -8.80 -7.13
CA HIS A 316 -18.63 -9.67 -7.45
C HIS A 316 -18.28 -11.16 -7.41
N ARG A 317 -17.05 -11.52 -7.81
CA ARG A 317 -16.53 -12.89 -7.72
C ARG A 317 -15.30 -12.91 -6.82
N SER A 318 -15.49 -13.39 -5.60
CA SER A 318 -14.43 -13.46 -4.59
C SER A 318 -13.17 -14.15 -5.13
N LEU A 319 -12.01 -13.60 -4.75
CA LEU A 319 -10.72 -14.25 -4.92
C LEU A 319 -10.51 -15.22 -3.76
N THR A 320 -10.16 -16.46 -4.08
CA THR A 320 -9.74 -17.42 -3.07
C THR A 320 -8.29 -17.13 -2.70
N LEU A 321 -8.09 -16.28 -1.69
CA LEU A 321 -6.74 -15.92 -1.24
C LEU A 321 -6.07 -17.10 -0.54
N MET A 322 -4.78 -17.27 -0.82
CA MET A 322 -3.92 -18.24 -0.16
C MET A 322 -3.10 -17.57 0.94
N PRO A 323 -2.69 -18.31 1.99
CA PRO A 323 -1.80 -17.81 3.03
C PRO A 323 -0.46 -17.30 2.49
#